data_AF-E0CY95-F1
#
_entry.id   AF-E0CY95-F1
#
_cell.length_a   1.000
_cell.length_b   1.000
_cell.length_c   1.000
_cell.angle_alpha   90.00
_cell.angle_beta   90.00
_cell.angle_gamma   90.00
#
_symmetry.space_group_name_H-M   'P 1'
#
loop_
_entity.id
_entity.type
_entity.pdbx_description
1 polymer ?
#
loop_
_entity_poly.entity_id
_entity_poly.type
_entity_poly.pdbx_seq_one_letter_code
_entity_poly.pdbx_strand_id
1 'polypeptide(L)'
;MSEILCQWLNQELRVSRTVSPKSFAKAFSNGYLIGEVLFKFELQSDFAEFSESRGSTAKLNNFSRLQPTLHLLGLQFDQNVAQSIITEKPGAATKLLYQLYIALQKKKKTGLTGLEIQTMQPQTNLRLQTLKSEAFRERLKNLIPRQTDFNLMRVTCRFQEKCKQMKEDLARMNFEKFEKIQKLEEEQRHFNIEKQRLNRRRQNEIMAKIQAAIIQIPKPESNRTLKAIEAQKLMKKKKEAEDVANEIKKFEALIKKDLQIKESVSKTSLETTDQTTAELLNTYSDDDYIKKIQKRLEEDAFAREQREKRRRRLLMDQLMAHEAQEEAYREEQLIHRLMRQSQQERRIAVQLMHVRHEKEVLWQNRIFREKQFEERRLKDFQDALDREAALAKQAKIDFAEQTLREKEIHEKISVERAQQRYKKHYGICAEILDQMLDLCTKVADYRLLTNNLIPHKMMHDWKELFFSGIPIYEQTSLTHGQTEPTEDHRAEVKKRNLLDSKDYEDYKVHTNM
;
A
#
# COMPACT_ATOMS: atom_id res chain seq x y z
N MET A 1 -22.00 -47.92 24.22
CA MET A 1 -21.88 -47.40 25.62
C MET A 1 -22.77 -46.18 25.87
N SER A 2 -22.62 -45.07 25.15
CA SER A 2 -23.47 -43.87 25.32
C SER A 2 -24.96 -44.14 25.18
N GLU A 3 -25.38 -44.98 24.23
CA GLU A 3 -26.79 -45.35 24.00
C GLU A 3 -27.43 -46.07 25.19
N ILE A 4 -26.73 -47.00 25.82
CA ILE A 4 -27.19 -47.73 27.03
C ILE A 4 -27.41 -46.73 28.17
N LEU A 5 -26.51 -45.77 28.36
CA LEU A 5 -26.69 -44.70 29.35
C LEU A 5 -27.86 -43.78 28.99
N CYS A 6 -28.10 -43.50 27.70
CA CYS A 6 -29.27 -42.72 27.26
C CYS A 6 -30.58 -43.47 27.53
N GLN A 7 -30.63 -44.78 27.30
CA GLN A 7 -31.78 -45.63 27.63
C GLN A 7 -32.05 -45.58 29.14
N TRP A 8 -31.03 -45.84 29.98
CA TRP A 8 -31.13 -45.74 31.44
C TRP A 8 -31.66 -44.37 31.92
N LEU A 9 -31.08 -43.27 31.45
CA LEU A 9 -31.47 -41.92 31.85
C LEU A 9 -32.90 -41.56 31.41
N ASN A 10 -33.28 -41.89 30.18
CA ASN A 10 -34.57 -41.49 29.61
C ASN A 10 -35.72 -42.43 30.02
N GLN A 11 -35.48 -43.74 30.11
CA GLN A 11 -36.52 -44.76 30.32
C GLN A 11 -36.69 -45.14 31.80
N GLU A 12 -35.59 -45.43 32.51
CA GLU A 12 -35.63 -45.83 33.93
C GLU A 12 -35.73 -44.61 34.86
N LEU A 13 -34.83 -43.63 34.69
CA LEU A 13 -34.77 -42.45 35.56
C LEU A 13 -35.69 -41.29 35.16
N ARG A 14 -36.16 -41.28 33.90
CA ARG A 14 -37.02 -40.23 33.30
C ARG A 14 -36.54 -38.82 33.67
N VAL A 15 -35.29 -38.50 33.31
CA VAL A 15 -34.71 -37.18 33.59
C VAL A 15 -35.49 -36.04 32.91
N SER A 16 -35.47 -34.85 33.52
CA SER A 16 -36.22 -33.65 33.10
C SER A 16 -36.01 -33.27 31.63
N ARG A 17 -34.86 -33.61 31.06
CA ARG A 17 -34.49 -33.32 29.68
C ARG A 17 -33.99 -34.56 28.96
N THR A 18 -34.60 -34.87 27.81
CA THR A 18 -34.23 -36.02 26.98
C THR A 18 -32.78 -35.91 26.49
N VAL A 19 -32.01 -36.97 26.72
CA VAL A 19 -30.59 -37.04 26.33
C VAL A 19 -30.44 -37.91 25.09
N SER A 20 -29.81 -37.36 24.03
CA SER A 20 -29.42 -38.11 22.83
C SER A 20 -27.91 -38.39 22.81
N PRO A 21 -27.43 -39.48 22.18
CA PRO A 21 -26.00 -39.80 22.15
C PRO A 21 -25.16 -38.72 21.44
N LYS A 22 -25.73 -38.02 20.44
CA LYS A 22 -25.07 -36.90 19.74
C LYS A 22 -24.97 -35.63 20.59
N SER A 23 -25.91 -35.40 21.51
CA SER A 23 -25.95 -34.21 22.37
C SER A 23 -25.45 -34.45 23.80
N PHE A 24 -24.96 -35.66 24.11
CA PHE A 24 -24.69 -36.13 25.47
C PHE A 24 -23.73 -35.22 26.23
N ALA A 25 -22.57 -34.89 25.66
CA ALA A 25 -21.58 -34.01 26.29
C ALA A 25 -22.16 -32.62 26.61
N LYS A 26 -22.97 -32.06 25.69
CA LYS A 26 -23.63 -30.76 25.82
C LYS A 26 -24.77 -30.74 26.84
N ALA A 27 -25.50 -31.85 26.98
CA ALA A 27 -26.56 -31.97 27.98
C ALA A 27 -25.98 -31.96 29.41
N PHE A 28 -24.86 -32.64 29.62
CA PHE A 28 -24.19 -32.73 30.92
C PHE A 28 -23.19 -31.60 31.22
N SER A 29 -22.90 -30.71 30.26
CA SER A 29 -21.92 -29.62 30.41
C SER A 29 -22.29 -28.54 31.44
N ASN A 30 -23.53 -28.57 31.95
CA ASN A 30 -24.01 -27.70 33.02
C ASN A 30 -24.03 -28.36 34.41
N GLY A 31 -23.82 -29.68 34.52
CA GLY A 31 -23.90 -30.41 35.79
C GLY A 31 -25.32 -30.62 36.35
N TYR A 32 -26.30 -29.78 35.99
CA TYR A 32 -27.70 -29.86 36.45
C TYR A 32 -28.30 -31.28 36.38
N LEU A 33 -28.19 -31.96 35.22
CA LEU A 33 -28.70 -33.32 35.05
C LEU A 33 -27.95 -34.37 35.90
N ILE A 34 -26.70 -34.12 36.31
CA ILE A 34 -25.99 -34.99 37.25
C ILE A 34 -26.57 -34.82 38.66
N GLY A 35 -26.92 -33.58 39.03
CA GLY A 35 -27.61 -33.26 40.27
C GLY A 35 -29.00 -33.90 40.33
N GLU A 36 -29.76 -33.86 39.23
CA GLU A 36 -31.07 -34.49 39.15
C GLU A 36 -31.00 -36.02 39.32
N VAL A 37 -29.99 -36.66 38.73
CA VAL A 37 -29.74 -38.10 38.92
C VAL A 37 -29.45 -38.39 40.41
N LEU A 38 -28.58 -37.61 41.06
CA LEU A 38 -28.25 -37.82 42.48
C LEU A 38 -29.43 -37.52 43.42
N PHE A 39 -30.25 -36.53 43.11
CA PHE A 39 -31.49 -36.21 43.82
C PHE A 39 -32.46 -37.40 43.79
N LYS A 40 -32.66 -38.02 42.62
CA LYS A 40 -33.51 -39.22 42.44
C LYS A 40 -33.02 -40.48 43.17
N PHE A 41 -31.79 -40.50 43.67
CA PHE A 41 -31.25 -41.56 44.52
C PHE A 41 -31.07 -41.13 45.99
N GLU A 42 -31.69 -40.02 46.39
CA GLU A 42 -31.68 -39.46 47.75
C GLU A 42 -30.25 -39.22 48.28
N LEU A 43 -29.36 -38.78 47.39
CA LEU A 43 -27.96 -38.47 47.69
C LEU A 43 -27.66 -36.98 47.75
N GLN A 44 -28.52 -36.15 47.16
CA GLN A 44 -28.38 -34.71 47.11
C GLN A 44 -29.68 -34.07 47.60
N SER A 45 -29.64 -33.32 48.70
CA SER A 45 -30.81 -32.63 49.27
C SER A 45 -30.94 -31.18 48.79
N ASP A 46 -29.84 -30.53 48.40
CA ASP A 46 -29.79 -29.12 48.00
C ASP A 46 -30.13 -28.87 46.50
N PHE A 47 -30.84 -29.81 45.86
CA PHE A 47 -31.15 -29.73 44.43
C PHE A 47 -31.94 -28.47 44.03
N ALA A 48 -32.71 -27.89 44.95
CA ALA A 48 -33.40 -26.61 44.74
C ALA A 48 -32.47 -25.42 44.45
N GLU A 49 -31.19 -25.50 44.85
CA GLU A 49 -30.17 -24.46 44.61
C GLU A 49 -29.39 -24.67 43.30
N PHE A 50 -29.70 -25.72 42.53
CA PHE A 50 -29.14 -25.95 41.20
C PHE A 50 -29.86 -25.12 40.14
N SER A 51 -29.16 -24.79 39.05
CA SER A 51 -29.69 -23.90 38.00
C SER A 51 -29.44 -24.42 36.58
N GLU A 52 -30.47 -24.46 35.74
CA GLU A 52 -30.35 -24.92 34.33
C GLU A 52 -29.76 -23.85 33.38
N SER A 53 -29.45 -22.66 33.90
CA SER A 53 -28.83 -21.57 33.12
C SER A 53 -27.50 -22.00 32.49
N ARG A 54 -27.23 -21.50 31.28
CA ARG A 54 -25.97 -21.76 30.56
C ARG A 54 -24.80 -20.87 31.03
N GLY A 55 -25.03 -19.97 31.98
CA GLY A 55 -24.03 -19.03 32.49
C GLY A 55 -22.87 -19.72 33.22
N SER A 56 -21.70 -19.08 33.26
CA SER A 56 -20.52 -19.59 33.98
C SER A 56 -20.78 -19.78 35.48
N THR A 57 -21.54 -18.87 36.09
CA THR A 57 -21.96 -18.92 37.50
C THR A 57 -22.83 -20.15 37.81
N ALA A 58 -23.76 -20.49 36.92
CA ALA A 58 -24.63 -21.66 37.05
C ALA A 58 -23.81 -22.96 36.99
N LYS A 59 -22.93 -23.09 35.99
CA LYS A 59 -22.00 -24.24 35.89
C LYS A 59 -21.16 -24.38 37.16
N LEU A 60 -20.60 -23.28 37.66
CA LEU A 60 -19.76 -23.28 38.86
C LEU A 60 -20.53 -23.74 40.10
N ASN A 61 -21.71 -23.16 40.34
CA ASN A 61 -22.59 -23.51 41.45
C ASN A 61 -22.91 -25.02 41.42
N ASN A 62 -23.44 -25.50 40.29
CA ASN A 62 -23.81 -26.89 40.08
C ASN A 62 -22.61 -27.84 40.32
N PHE A 63 -21.45 -27.62 39.68
CA PHE A 63 -20.28 -28.50 39.84
C PHE A 63 -19.64 -28.44 41.23
N SER A 64 -19.72 -27.31 41.94
CA SER A 64 -19.23 -27.21 43.32
C SER A 64 -20.07 -28.05 44.31
N ARG A 65 -21.38 -28.15 44.09
CA ARG A 65 -22.31 -28.96 44.91
C ARG A 65 -22.27 -30.45 44.61
N LEU A 66 -21.89 -30.83 43.39
CA LEU A 66 -21.72 -32.23 43.00
C LEU A 66 -20.47 -32.87 43.60
N GLN A 67 -19.42 -32.09 43.87
CA GLN A 67 -18.13 -32.64 44.28
C GLN A 67 -18.20 -33.43 45.61
N PRO A 68 -18.84 -32.95 46.70
CA PRO A 68 -18.94 -33.73 47.94
C PRO A 68 -19.68 -35.06 47.76
N THR A 69 -20.81 -35.08 47.04
CA THR A 69 -21.61 -36.30 46.84
C THR A 69 -20.94 -37.31 45.92
N LEU A 70 -20.26 -36.86 44.87
CA LEU A 70 -19.48 -37.77 44.01
C LEU A 70 -18.29 -38.38 44.77
N HIS A 71 -17.61 -37.59 45.60
CA HIS A 71 -16.50 -38.07 46.42
C HIS A 71 -16.97 -39.05 47.52
N LEU A 72 -18.15 -38.83 48.11
CA LEU A 72 -18.79 -39.74 49.06
C LEU A 72 -19.08 -41.12 48.45
N LEU A 73 -19.44 -41.16 47.15
CA LEU A 73 -19.62 -42.40 46.38
C LEU A 73 -18.30 -43.08 45.96
N GLY A 74 -17.15 -42.55 46.38
CA GLY A 74 -15.83 -43.06 46.01
C GLY A 74 -15.41 -42.72 44.57
N LEU A 75 -16.05 -41.75 43.92
CA LEU A 75 -15.71 -41.32 42.56
C LEU A 75 -14.62 -40.24 42.61
N GLN A 76 -13.54 -40.44 41.85
CA GLN A 76 -12.47 -39.45 41.68
C GLN A 76 -12.95 -38.31 40.78
N PHE A 77 -13.58 -37.29 41.39
CA PHE A 77 -14.07 -36.10 40.69
C PHE A 77 -13.07 -34.94 40.79
N ASP A 78 -11.99 -35.03 40.01
CA ASP A 78 -10.95 -34.01 39.98
C ASP A 78 -11.32 -32.78 39.12
N GLN A 79 -10.63 -31.68 39.39
CA GLN A 79 -10.72 -30.41 38.64
C GLN A 79 -10.63 -30.62 37.11
N ASN A 80 -9.72 -31.49 36.67
CA ASN A 80 -9.52 -31.81 35.25
C ASN A 80 -10.70 -32.56 34.62
N VAL A 81 -11.41 -33.39 35.42
CA VAL A 81 -12.62 -34.10 34.99
C VAL A 81 -13.77 -33.11 34.87
N ALA A 82 -13.98 -32.27 35.88
CA ALA A 82 -14.97 -31.19 35.87
C ALA A 82 -14.77 -30.25 34.67
N GLN A 83 -13.55 -29.76 34.45
CA GLN A 83 -13.22 -28.90 33.30
C GLN A 83 -13.49 -29.61 31.97
N SER A 84 -13.15 -30.90 31.85
CA SER A 84 -13.38 -31.68 30.63
C SER A 84 -14.86 -31.89 30.32
N ILE A 85 -15.73 -31.94 31.33
CA ILE A 85 -17.20 -31.96 31.16
C ILE A 85 -17.73 -30.57 30.80
N ILE A 86 -17.28 -29.52 31.48
CA ILE A 86 -17.67 -28.12 31.23
C ILE A 86 -17.33 -27.67 29.81
N THR A 87 -16.18 -28.12 29.28
CA THR A 87 -15.67 -27.87 27.92
C THR A 87 -16.21 -28.84 26.85
N GLU A 88 -17.21 -29.65 27.19
CA GLU A 88 -17.90 -30.56 26.25
C GLU A 88 -16.97 -31.59 25.57
N LYS A 89 -15.85 -31.97 26.20
CA LYS A 89 -14.93 -32.97 25.61
C LYS A 89 -15.65 -34.30 25.40
N PRO A 90 -15.55 -34.91 24.20
CA PRO A 90 -16.17 -36.19 23.93
C PRO A 90 -15.63 -37.27 24.87
N GLY A 91 -16.50 -38.19 25.30
CA GLY A 91 -16.12 -39.28 26.21
C GLY A 91 -16.05 -38.93 27.71
N ALA A 92 -15.79 -37.67 28.07
CA ALA A 92 -15.58 -37.28 29.47
C ALA A 92 -16.85 -37.47 30.33
N ALA A 93 -17.98 -36.89 29.90
CA ALA A 93 -19.26 -37.03 30.59
C ALA A 93 -19.76 -38.49 30.62
N THR A 94 -19.58 -39.25 29.52
CA THR A 94 -19.98 -40.66 29.46
C THR A 94 -19.19 -41.55 30.42
N LYS A 95 -17.88 -41.28 30.59
CA LYS A 95 -17.03 -42.04 31.52
C LYS A 95 -17.48 -41.81 32.97
N LEU A 96 -17.71 -40.55 33.35
CA LEU A 96 -18.18 -40.21 34.69
C LEU A 96 -19.58 -40.80 34.97
N LEU A 97 -20.52 -40.69 34.03
CA LEU A 97 -21.87 -41.24 34.20
C LEU A 97 -21.89 -42.77 34.25
N TYR A 98 -20.99 -43.45 33.54
CA TYR A 98 -20.82 -44.90 33.66
C TYR A 98 -20.27 -45.32 35.03
N GLN A 99 -19.26 -44.60 35.54
CA GLN A 99 -18.73 -44.83 36.90
C GLN A 99 -19.80 -44.56 37.96
N LEU A 100 -20.57 -43.48 37.80
CA LEU A 100 -21.70 -43.13 38.67
C LEU A 100 -22.80 -44.21 38.62
N TYR A 101 -23.17 -44.70 37.44
CA TYR A 101 -24.11 -45.81 37.29
C TYR A 101 -23.68 -47.04 38.10
N ILE A 102 -22.40 -47.46 37.99
CA ILE A 102 -21.87 -48.60 38.76
C ILE A 102 -21.94 -48.32 40.28
N ALA A 103 -21.56 -47.12 40.72
CA ALA A 103 -21.60 -46.75 42.14
C ALA A 103 -23.03 -46.75 42.70
N LEU A 104 -24.00 -46.20 41.96
CA LEU A 104 -25.42 -46.17 42.34
C LEU A 104 -26.03 -47.58 42.35
N GLN A 105 -25.70 -48.44 41.39
CA GLN A 105 -26.16 -49.84 41.39
C GLN A 105 -25.54 -50.66 42.52
N LYS A 106 -24.30 -50.37 42.94
CA LYS A 106 -23.72 -50.93 44.16
C LYS A 106 -24.46 -50.45 45.41
N LYS A 107 -24.70 -49.13 45.56
CA LYS A 107 -25.48 -48.55 46.66
C LYS A 107 -26.86 -49.21 46.77
N LYS A 108 -27.58 -49.34 45.64
CA LYS A 108 -28.92 -49.95 45.57
C LYS A 108 -28.94 -51.41 46.07
N LYS A 109 -27.85 -52.16 45.87
CA LYS A 109 -27.70 -53.53 46.40
C LYS A 109 -27.37 -53.58 47.90
N THR A 110 -26.73 -52.55 48.44
CA THR A 110 -26.35 -52.47 49.86
C THR A 110 -27.41 -51.82 50.77
N GLY A 111 -28.45 -51.20 50.22
CA GLY A 111 -29.55 -50.58 50.99
C GLY A 111 -29.20 -49.26 51.71
N LEU A 112 -27.91 -48.96 51.89
CA LEU A 112 -27.41 -47.80 52.64
C LEU A 112 -27.91 -46.45 52.10
N THR A 113 -28.41 -45.61 53.00
CA THR A 113 -28.87 -44.23 52.77
C THR A 113 -27.69 -43.25 52.72
N GLY A 114 -27.86 -42.09 52.07
CA GLY A 114 -26.78 -41.09 51.92
C GLY A 114 -26.16 -40.61 53.23
N LEU A 115 -26.97 -40.48 54.30
CA LEU A 115 -26.49 -40.12 55.64
C LEU A 115 -25.68 -41.25 56.30
N GLU A 116 -26.07 -42.51 56.12
CA GLU A 116 -25.39 -43.67 56.73
C GLU A 116 -23.96 -43.83 56.19
N ILE A 117 -23.76 -43.53 54.90
CA ILE A 117 -22.42 -43.53 54.29
C ILE A 117 -21.56 -42.38 54.85
N GLN A 118 -22.15 -41.25 55.26
CA GLN A 118 -21.43 -40.15 55.89
C GLN A 118 -21.09 -40.44 57.36
N THR A 119 -22.02 -41.02 58.13
CA THR A 119 -21.78 -41.35 59.56
C THR A 119 -20.75 -42.46 59.76
N MET A 120 -20.56 -43.33 58.75
CA MET A 120 -19.51 -44.36 58.75
C MET A 120 -18.10 -43.82 58.41
N GLN A 121 -17.93 -42.53 58.04
CA GLN A 121 -16.60 -41.96 57.77
C GLN A 121 -15.94 -41.36 59.02
N PRO A 122 -14.62 -41.58 59.24
CA PRO A 122 -13.89 -40.94 60.33
C PRO A 122 -13.97 -39.41 60.26
N GLN A 123 -14.25 -38.75 61.39
CA GLN A 123 -14.49 -37.29 61.43
C GLN A 123 -13.31 -36.44 60.92
N THR A 124 -12.07 -36.93 61.04
CA THR A 124 -10.87 -36.31 60.47
C THR A 124 -10.95 -36.17 58.95
N ASN A 125 -11.63 -37.09 58.25
CA ASN A 125 -11.82 -37.00 56.81
C ASN A 125 -12.84 -35.93 56.41
N LEU A 126 -13.84 -35.63 57.25
CA LEU A 126 -14.86 -34.62 56.96
C LEU A 126 -14.26 -33.21 56.89
N ARG A 127 -13.41 -32.83 57.87
CA ARG A 127 -12.68 -31.54 57.84
C ARG A 127 -11.69 -31.44 56.68
N LEU A 128 -11.07 -32.56 56.28
CA LEU A 128 -10.20 -32.59 55.11
C LEU A 128 -10.99 -32.43 53.80
N GLN A 129 -12.18 -33.03 53.72
CA GLN A 129 -13.05 -32.95 52.55
C GLN A 129 -13.62 -31.53 52.35
N THR A 130 -14.04 -30.85 53.42
CA THR A 130 -14.52 -29.45 53.31
C THR A 130 -13.43 -28.51 52.79
N LEU A 131 -12.21 -28.57 53.34
CA LEU A 131 -11.07 -27.78 52.85
C LEU A 131 -10.72 -28.11 51.39
N LYS A 132 -10.78 -29.39 50.99
CA LYS A 132 -10.60 -29.81 49.58
C LYS A 132 -11.72 -29.30 48.67
N SER A 133 -12.93 -29.12 49.19
CA SER A 133 -14.06 -28.59 48.41
C SER A 133 -13.98 -27.08 48.20
N GLU A 134 -13.55 -26.32 49.19
CA GLU A 134 -13.26 -24.89 49.03
C GLU A 134 -12.12 -24.66 48.02
N ALA A 135 -11.01 -25.40 48.16
CA ALA A 135 -9.90 -25.33 47.21
C ALA A 135 -10.29 -25.72 45.78
N PHE A 136 -11.19 -26.70 45.61
CA PHE A 136 -11.75 -27.09 44.32
C PHE A 136 -12.63 -25.99 43.72
N ARG A 137 -13.48 -25.36 44.53
CA ARG A 137 -14.36 -24.25 44.11
C ARG A 137 -13.55 -23.05 43.62
N GLU A 138 -12.53 -22.62 44.37
CA GLU A 138 -11.65 -21.51 43.95
C GLU A 138 -10.91 -21.82 42.65
N ARG A 139 -10.38 -23.04 42.52
CA ARG A 139 -9.69 -23.46 41.28
C ARG A 139 -10.64 -23.56 40.08
N LEU A 140 -11.91 -23.94 40.28
CA LEU A 140 -12.91 -23.91 39.22
C LEU A 140 -13.28 -22.49 38.77
N LYS A 141 -13.31 -21.49 39.66
CA LYS A 141 -13.55 -20.07 39.27
C LYS A 141 -12.58 -19.59 38.19
N ASN A 142 -11.33 -20.05 38.25
CA ASN A 142 -10.27 -19.65 37.31
C ASN A 142 -10.29 -20.44 35.99
N LEU A 143 -10.97 -21.59 35.93
CA LEU A 143 -11.04 -22.43 34.73
C LEU A 143 -12.30 -22.23 33.90
N ILE A 144 -13.37 -21.68 34.47
CA ILE A 144 -14.62 -21.40 33.75
C ILE A 144 -14.52 -19.95 33.23
N PRO A 145 -14.42 -19.73 31.90
CA PRO A 145 -14.32 -18.38 31.36
C PRO A 145 -15.55 -17.55 31.76
N ARG A 146 -15.33 -16.30 32.15
CA ARG A 146 -16.42 -15.44 32.63
C ARG A 146 -17.29 -15.00 31.46
N GLN A 147 -18.55 -14.65 31.75
CA GLN A 147 -19.47 -14.16 30.72
C GLN A 147 -19.00 -12.83 30.10
N THR A 148 -18.27 -12.02 30.87
CA THR A 148 -17.51 -10.85 30.40
C THR A 148 -16.52 -11.21 29.30
N ASP A 149 -15.77 -12.30 29.48
CA ASP A 149 -14.69 -12.71 28.59
C ASP A 149 -15.27 -13.21 27.26
N PHE A 150 -16.40 -13.93 27.30
CA PHE A 150 -17.16 -14.31 26.11
C PHE A 150 -17.76 -13.09 25.37
N ASN A 151 -18.21 -12.07 26.09
CA ASN A 151 -18.71 -10.84 25.49
C ASN A 151 -17.58 -10.04 24.85
N LEU A 152 -16.45 -9.88 25.56
CA LEU A 152 -15.24 -9.23 25.05
C LEU A 152 -14.71 -9.94 23.81
N MET A 153 -14.57 -11.27 23.85
CA MET A 153 -14.11 -12.06 22.69
C MET A 153 -15.05 -11.88 21.49
N ARG A 154 -16.37 -11.80 21.70
CA ARG A 154 -17.35 -11.52 20.62
C ARG A 154 -17.17 -10.12 20.03
N VAL A 155 -16.87 -9.12 20.85
CA VAL A 155 -16.56 -7.76 20.39
C VAL A 155 -15.23 -7.75 19.62
N THR A 156 -14.21 -8.43 20.12
CA THR A 156 -12.90 -8.58 19.46
C THR A 156 -13.02 -9.25 18.09
N CYS A 157 -13.80 -10.35 17.97
CA CYS A 157 -14.06 -10.99 16.67
C CYS A 157 -14.73 -10.02 15.69
N ARG A 158 -15.79 -9.30 16.11
CA ARG A 158 -16.46 -8.31 15.27
C ARG A 158 -15.53 -7.17 14.82
N PHE A 159 -14.62 -6.74 15.70
CA PHE A 159 -13.62 -5.72 15.35
C PHE A 159 -12.59 -6.25 14.36
N GLN A 160 -12.09 -7.48 14.55
CA GLN A 160 -11.18 -8.15 13.62
C GLN A 160 -11.82 -8.37 12.24
N GLU A 161 -13.09 -8.79 12.20
CA GLU A 161 -13.88 -8.92 10.96
C GLU A 161 -13.98 -7.59 10.21
N LYS A 162 -14.34 -6.49 10.90
CA LYS A 162 -14.34 -5.14 10.31
C LYS A 162 -12.97 -4.69 9.82
N CYS A 163 -11.91 -4.94 10.60
CA CYS A 163 -10.54 -4.64 10.17
C CYS A 163 -10.13 -5.44 8.94
N LYS A 164 -10.60 -6.69 8.79
CA LYS A 164 -10.36 -7.50 7.60
C LYS A 164 -11.11 -6.94 6.39
N GLN A 165 -12.40 -6.61 6.53
CA GLN A 165 -13.19 -5.97 5.48
C GLN A 165 -12.54 -4.67 4.99
N MET A 166 -12.14 -3.78 5.91
CA MET A 166 -11.49 -2.52 5.55
C MET A 166 -10.16 -2.71 4.79
N LYS A 167 -9.39 -3.77 5.10
CA LYS A 167 -8.19 -4.13 4.34
C LYS A 167 -8.53 -4.66 2.94
N GLU A 168 -9.57 -5.47 2.82
CA GLU A 168 -10.07 -5.98 1.53
C GLU A 168 -10.62 -4.85 0.65
N ASP A 169 -11.34 -3.87 1.21
CA ASP A 169 -11.80 -2.66 0.51
C ASP A 169 -10.64 -1.78 0.02
N LEU A 170 -9.63 -1.57 0.86
CA LEU A 170 -8.44 -0.80 0.48
C LEU A 170 -7.63 -1.51 -0.61
N ALA A 171 -7.55 -2.85 -0.56
CA ALA A 171 -6.95 -3.65 -1.62
C ALA A 171 -7.75 -3.56 -2.94
N ARG A 172 -9.09 -3.63 -2.89
CA ARG A 172 -9.97 -3.40 -4.06
C ARG A 172 -9.75 -2.03 -4.68
N MET A 173 -9.78 -0.95 -3.89
CA MET A 173 -9.56 0.41 -4.40
C MET A 173 -8.17 0.60 -5.00
N ASN A 174 -7.13 -0.02 -4.45
CA ASN A 174 -5.80 0.03 -5.03
C ASN A 174 -5.74 -0.74 -6.37
N PHE A 175 -6.34 -1.93 -6.43
CA PHE A 175 -6.41 -2.72 -7.67
C PHE A 175 -7.15 -1.97 -8.79
N GLU A 176 -8.31 -1.36 -8.50
CA GLU A 176 -9.04 -0.53 -9.46
C GLU A 176 -8.23 0.68 -9.95
N LYS A 177 -7.43 1.31 -9.07
CA LYS A 177 -6.53 2.40 -9.47
C LYS A 177 -5.44 1.90 -10.42
N PHE A 178 -4.83 0.74 -10.13
CA PHE A 178 -3.84 0.12 -11.02
C PHE A 178 -4.45 -0.24 -12.38
N GLU A 179 -5.63 -0.85 -12.43
CA GLU A 179 -6.31 -1.13 -13.72
C GLU A 179 -6.59 0.14 -14.53
N LYS A 180 -7.04 1.23 -13.87
CA LYS A 180 -7.31 2.51 -14.55
C LYS A 180 -6.02 3.11 -15.14
N ILE A 181 -4.90 3.04 -14.41
CA ILE A 181 -3.59 3.48 -14.91
C ILE A 181 -3.15 2.61 -16.10
N GLN A 182 -3.25 1.29 -16.00
CA GLN A 182 -2.87 0.37 -17.09
C GLN A 182 -3.69 0.63 -18.36
N LYS A 183 -5.01 0.84 -18.25
CA LYS A 183 -5.89 1.16 -19.39
C LYS A 183 -5.46 2.47 -20.07
N LEU A 184 -5.14 3.52 -19.31
CA LEU A 184 -4.60 4.77 -19.86
C LEU A 184 -3.25 4.58 -20.57
N GLU A 185 -2.36 3.73 -20.06
CA GLU A 185 -1.10 3.40 -20.73
C GLU A 185 -1.30 2.58 -22.02
N GLU A 186 -2.32 1.72 -22.07
CA GLU A 186 -2.70 0.96 -23.27
C GLU A 186 -3.32 1.88 -24.33
N GLU A 187 -4.19 2.80 -23.94
CA GLU A 187 -4.75 3.85 -24.81
C GLU A 187 -3.65 4.75 -25.40
N GLN A 188 -2.71 5.22 -24.56
CA GLN A 188 -1.54 5.99 -25.04
C GLN A 188 -0.67 5.19 -26.01
N ARG A 189 -0.44 3.89 -25.75
CA ARG A 189 0.27 3.00 -26.68
C ARG A 189 -0.47 2.88 -28.02
N HIS A 190 -1.79 2.68 -28.00
CA HIS A 190 -2.60 2.61 -29.22
C HIS A 190 -2.52 3.92 -30.03
N PHE A 191 -2.72 5.07 -29.38
CA PHE A 191 -2.63 6.39 -30.00
C PHE A 191 -1.27 6.65 -30.65
N ASN A 192 -0.17 6.26 -29.98
CA ASN A 192 1.18 6.40 -30.53
C ASN A 192 1.42 5.49 -31.76
N ILE A 193 0.92 4.26 -31.75
CA ILE A 193 0.97 3.33 -32.90
C ILE A 193 0.17 3.90 -34.08
N GLU A 194 -1.03 4.42 -33.82
CA GLU A 194 -1.89 5.00 -34.86
C GLU A 194 -1.27 6.26 -35.47
N LYS A 195 -0.70 7.14 -34.66
CA LYS A 195 0.10 8.30 -35.10
C LYS A 195 1.29 7.88 -35.97
N GLN A 196 1.98 6.79 -35.62
CA GLN A 196 3.08 6.25 -36.43
C GLN A 196 2.57 5.67 -37.77
N ARG A 197 1.43 4.96 -37.77
CA ARG A 197 0.77 4.47 -39.00
C ARG A 197 0.36 5.63 -39.92
N LEU A 198 -0.21 6.69 -39.38
CA LEU A 198 -0.58 7.89 -40.15
C LEU A 198 0.66 8.58 -40.75
N ASN A 199 1.75 8.71 -39.98
CA ASN A 199 3.00 9.26 -40.47
C ASN A 199 3.61 8.40 -41.60
N ARG A 200 3.59 7.07 -41.49
CA ARG A 200 3.99 6.16 -42.58
C ARG A 200 3.10 6.32 -43.81
N ARG A 201 1.76 6.43 -43.65
CA ARG A 201 0.84 6.71 -44.78
C ARG A 201 1.19 8.02 -45.49
N ARG A 202 1.44 9.11 -44.74
CA ARG A 202 1.88 10.40 -45.31
C ARG A 202 3.21 10.30 -46.03
N GLN A 203 4.19 9.58 -45.47
CA GLN A 203 5.49 9.33 -46.14
C GLN A 203 5.31 8.55 -47.45
N ASN A 204 4.48 7.49 -47.43
CA ASN A 204 4.18 6.70 -48.62
C ASN A 204 3.42 7.52 -49.69
N GLU A 205 2.49 8.38 -49.27
CA GLU A 205 1.74 9.27 -50.17
C GLU A 205 2.66 10.33 -50.81
N ILE A 206 3.57 10.92 -50.02
CA ILE A 206 4.60 11.83 -50.53
C ILE A 206 5.54 11.08 -51.50
N MET A 207 5.95 9.85 -51.17
CA MET A 207 6.79 9.03 -52.04
C MET A 207 6.07 8.67 -53.35
N ALA A 208 4.78 8.32 -53.30
CA ALA A 208 3.97 8.06 -54.48
C ALA A 208 3.75 9.33 -55.33
N LYS A 209 3.55 10.50 -54.69
CA LYS A 209 3.49 11.80 -55.38
C LYS A 209 4.83 12.16 -56.03
N ILE A 210 5.96 11.89 -55.38
CA ILE A 210 7.29 12.05 -55.97
C ILE A 210 7.44 11.10 -57.17
N GLN A 211 7.10 9.82 -57.03
CA GLN A 211 7.16 8.83 -58.12
C GLN A 211 6.28 9.20 -59.32
N ALA A 212 5.07 9.73 -59.07
CA ALA A 212 4.17 10.22 -60.12
C ALA A 212 4.62 11.55 -60.75
N ALA A 213 5.30 12.42 -59.97
CA ALA A 213 5.89 13.67 -60.46
C ALA A 213 7.26 13.48 -61.14
N ILE A 214 7.88 12.30 -61.02
CA ILE A 214 8.98 11.89 -61.91
C ILE A 214 8.38 11.63 -63.29
N ILE A 215 8.25 12.71 -64.06
CA ILE A 215 8.10 12.63 -65.51
C ILE A 215 9.28 11.81 -66.02
N GLN A 216 8.99 10.67 -66.64
CA GLN A 216 10.01 9.89 -67.35
C GLN A 216 10.46 10.66 -68.59
N ILE A 217 11.37 11.62 -68.41
CA ILE A 217 12.24 12.07 -69.49
C ILE A 217 12.94 10.80 -70.00
N PRO A 218 12.80 10.43 -71.28
CA PRO A 218 13.50 9.28 -71.82
C PRO A 218 14.99 9.52 -71.64
N LYS A 219 15.63 8.74 -70.77
CA LYS A 219 17.08 8.84 -70.57
C LYS A 219 17.72 8.55 -71.93
N PRO A 220 18.52 9.46 -72.52
CA PRO A 220 19.25 9.13 -73.74
C PRO A 220 20.12 7.91 -73.47
N GLU A 221 20.14 6.96 -74.40
CA GLU A 221 20.73 5.63 -74.17
C GLU A 221 22.17 5.73 -73.64
N SER A 222 22.36 5.36 -72.37
CA SER A 222 23.66 5.32 -71.67
C SER A 222 24.66 4.35 -72.29
N ASN A 223 24.22 3.59 -73.30
CA ASN A 223 24.99 2.58 -73.99
C ASN A 223 25.80 3.15 -75.18
N ARG A 224 25.52 4.38 -75.64
CA ARG A 224 26.26 4.99 -76.77
C ARG A 224 27.70 5.33 -76.39
N THR A 225 27.95 5.84 -75.17
CA THR A 225 29.30 6.16 -74.68
C THR A 225 30.15 4.92 -74.43
N LEU A 226 29.60 3.86 -73.82
CA LEU A 226 30.34 2.61 -73.58
C LEU A 226 30.69 1.91 -74.90
N LYS A 227 29.73 1.76 -75.82
CA LYS A 227 30.00 1.20 -77.16
C LYS A 227 30.97 2.06 -77.98
N ALA A 228 30.95 3.38 -77.84
CA ALA A 228 31.92 4.26 -78.49
C ALA A 228 33.34 4.09 -77.91
N ILE A 229 33.48 3.92 -76.59
CA ILE A 229 34.78 3.67 -75.94
C ILE A 229 35.33 2.29 -76.34
N GLU A 230 34.48 1.26 -76.42
CA GLU A 230 34.87 -0.07 -76.90
C GLU A 230 35.27 -0.05 -78.38
N ALA A 231 34.49 0.61 -79.24
CA ALA A 231 34.84 0.82 -80.65
C ALA A 231 36.16 1.58 -80.80
N GLN A 232 36.41 2.63 -80.00
CA GLN A 232 37.66 3.38 -80.03
C GLN A 232 38.86 2.53 -79.56
N LYS A 233 38.68 1.67 -78.54
CA LYS A 233 39.71 0.69 -78.13
C LYS A 233 39.99 -0.34 -79.23
N LEU A 234 38.96 -0.82 -79.92
CA LEU A 234 39.11 -1.73 -81.08
C LEU A 234 39.85 -1.06 -82.25
N MET A 235 39.54 0.20 -82.55
CA MET A 235 40.24 0.96 -83.60
C MET A 235 41.69 1.27 -83.22
N LYS A 236 42.00 1.52 -81.94
CA LYS A 236 43.39 1.64 -81.46
C LYS A 236 44.15 0.32 -81.63
N LYS A 237 43.59 -0.81 -81.18
CA LYS A 237 44.20 -2.14 -81.37
C LYS A 237 44.43 -2.50 -82.83
N LYS A 238 43.54 -2.08 -83.74
CA LYS A 238 43.75 -2.26 -85.19
C LYS A 238 44.90 -1.41 -85.72
N LYS A 239 44.99 -0.13 -85.33
CA LYS A 239 46.13 0.73 -85.68
C LYS A 239 47.45 0.20 -85.11
N GLU A 240 47.47 -0.19 -83.84
CA GLU A 240 48.63 -0.83 -83.19
C GLU A 240 49.06 -2.09 -83.94
N ALA A 241 48.13 -2.93 -84.41
CA ALA A 241 48.42 -4.10 -85.23
C ALA A 241 48.90 -3.76 -86.66
N GLU A 242 48.36 -2.71 -87.29
CA GLU A 242 48.82 -2.20 -88.59
C GLU A 242 50.22 -1.57 -88.47
N ASP A 243 50.49 -0.82 -87.41
CA ASP A 243 51.79 -0.22 -87.12
C ASP A 243 52.84 -1.30 -86.83
N VAL A 244 52.52 -2.32 -86.02
CA VAL A 244 53.39 -3.50 -85.83
C VAL A 244 53.60 -4.27 -87.14
N ALA A 245 52.57 -4.45 -87.97
CA ALA A 245 52.74 -5.09 -89.28
C ALA A 245 53.60 -4.24 -90.24
N ASN A 246 53.54 -2.91 -90.14
CA ASN A 246 54.39 -1.99 -90.90
C ASN A 246 55.82 -1.95 -90.35
N GLU A 247 56.02 -2.08 -89.04
CA GLU A 247 57.33 -2.25 -88.41
C GLU A 247 57.96 -3.59 -88.78
N ILE A 248 57.20 -4.69 -88.78
CA ILE A 248 57.66 -5.99 -89.28
C ILE A 248 58.03 -5.89 -90.76
N LYS A 249 57.22 -5.26 -91.62
CA LYS A 249 57.58 -5.03 -93.03
C LYS A 249 58.83 -4.17 -93.19
N LYS A 250 59.01 -3.13 -92.37
CA LYS A 250 60.24 -2.31 -92.34
C LYS A 250 61.44 -3.14 -91.86
N PHE A 251 61.26 -4.02 -90.88
CA PHE A 251 62.29 -4.90 -90.35
C PHE A 251 62.67 -5.99 -91.36
N GLU A 252 61.72 -6.60 -92.06
CA GLU A 252 61.96 -7.50 -93.18
C GLU A 252 62.63 -6.78 -94.36
N ALA A 253 62.27 -5.52 -94.63
CA ALA A 253 62.95 -4.69 -95.63
C ALA A 253 64.36 -4.29 -95.20
N LEU A 254 64.61 -4.10 -93.89
CA LEU A 254 65.94 -3.88 -93.33
C LEU A 254 66.78 -5.16 -93.35
N ILE A 255 66.21 -6.34 -93.05
CA ILE A 255 66.89 -7.63 -93.23
C ILE A 255 67.22 -7.87 -94.70
N LYS A 256 66.30 -7.57 -95.63
CA LYS A 256 66.57 -7.62 -97.08
C LYS A 256 67.63 -6.61 -97.51
N LYS A 257 67.71 -5.45 -96.86
CA LYS A 257 68.78 -4.46 -97.09
C LYS A 257 70.11 -4.88 -96.47
N ASP A 258 70.18 -5.41 -95.26
CA ASP A 258 71.44 -5.89 -94.65
C ASP A 258 71.97 -7.15 -95.34
N LEU A 259 71.10 -7.97 -95.93
CA LEU A 259 71.48 -9.03 -96.87
C LEU A 259 72.01 -8.48 -98.20
N GLN A 260 71.80 -7.20 -98.52
CA GLN A 260 72.37 -6.49 -99.68
C GLN A 260 73.52 -5.53 -99.32
N ILE A 261 73.65 -5.10 -98.05
CA ILE A 261 74.64 -4.11 -97.56
C ILE A 261 75.90 -4.80 -97.00
N LYS A 262 76.10 -6.09 -97.32
CA LYS A 262 77.46 -6.68 -97.39
C LYS A 262 78.17 -6.38 -98.72
N GLU A 263 77.52 -5.68 -99.65
CA GLU A 263 78.13 -5.09 -100.83
C GLU A 263 78.11 -3.53 -100.73
N SER A 264 79.26 -2.88 -100.97
CA SER A 264 79.45 -1.43 -101.24
C SER A 264 79.24 -0.35 -100.13
N VAL A 265 80.23 -0.23 -99.23
CA VAL A 265 81.24 0.89 -99.19
C VAL A 265 80.81 2.39 -99.35
N SER A 266 81.08 3.19 -98.29
CA SER A 266 81.72 4.55 -98.25
C SER A 266 80.97 5.91 -98.17
N LYS A 267 81.45 6.74 -97.20
CA LYS A 267 81.77 8.21 -97.20
C LYS A 267 80.60 9.24 -97.37
N THR A 268 80.66 10.53 -96.97
CA THR A 268 81.78 11.47 -96.68
C THR A 268 81.36 12.71 -95.79
N SER A 269 82.38 13.42 -95.21
CA SER A 269 82.60 14.90 -95.11
C SER A 269 81.80 15.84 -94.16
N LEU A 270 82.33 16.94 -93.57
CA LEU A 270 83.71 17.56 -93.50
C LEU A 270 83.85 18.70 -92.43
N GLU A 271 85.05 19.34 -92.34
CA GLU A 271 85.36 20.75 -91.89
C GLU A 271 85.16 21.18 -90.40
N THR A 272 85.80 22.21 -89.81
CA THR A 272 86.88 23.21 -90.15
C THR A 272 87.74 23.47 -88.86
N THR A 273 89.09 23.50 -88.84
CA THR A 273 90.14 24.52 -89.15
C THR A 273 90.14 25.86 -88.37
N ASP A 274 91.23 26.48 -87.86
CA ASP A 274 92.66 26.11 -87.60
C ASP A 274 93.42 27.25 -86.85
N GLN A 275 94.74 27.09 -86.58
CA GLN A 275 95.80 28.10 -86.25
C GLN A 275 96.03 28.48 -84.76
N THR A 276 97.25 28.71 -84.20
CA THR A 276 98.67 28.60 -84.68
C THR A 276 99.68 28.52 -83.50
N THR A 277 100.58 27.53 -83.58
CA THR A 277 102.06 27.48 -83.39
C THR A 277 102.94 28.65 -82.85
N ALA A 278 104.14 28.24 -82.38
CA ALA A 278 105.41 28.96 -82.06
C ALA A 278 105.57 29.41 -80.58
N GLU A 279 106.42 28.81 -79.73
CA GLU A 279 107.88 28.50 -79.74
C GLU A 279 108.83 29.66 -79.34
N LEU A 280 109.78 29.31 -78.45
CA LEU A 280 111.12 29.90 -78.23
C LEU A 280 111.25 31.33 -77.66
N LEU A 281 111.49 31.46 -76.34
CA LEU A 281 112.84 31.63 -75.74
C LEU A 281 112.80 31.94 -74.22
N ASN A 282 113.89 31.64 -73.52
CA ASN A 282 114.04 31.72 -72.07
C ASN A 282 115.25 32.60 -71.69
N THR A 283 115.07 33.65 -70.88
CA THR A 283 116.16 34.35 -70.17
C THR A 283 115.69 35.17 -68.97
N TYR A 284 116.05 34.71 -67.77
CA TYR A 284 116.42 35.46 -66.55
C TYR A 284 115.54 36.62 -66.01
N SER A 285 114.80 36.30 -64.95
CA SER A 285 114.58 37.08 -63.71
C SER A 285 114.09 38.54 -63.79
N ASP A 286 112.77 38.73 -63.83
CA ASP A 286 112.07 39.76 -63.04
C ASP A 286 110.69 39.24 -62.54
N ASP A 287 110.73 38.00 -62.07
CA ASP A 287 109.57 37.12 -61.85
C ASP A 287 108.60 37.67 -60.78
N ASP A 288 109.12 38.40 -59.80
CA ASP A 288 108.34 38.90 -58.66
C ASP A 288 107.59 40.20 -58.94
N TYR A 289 108.03 40.99 -59.93
CA TYR A 289 107.29 42.17 -60.39
C TYR A 289 106.08 41.75 -61.25
N ILE A 290 106.29 40.77 -62.15
CA ILE A 290 105.22 40.20 -62.99
C ILE A 290 104.15 39.54 -62.11
N LYS A 291 104.53 38.74 -61.11
CA LYS A 291 103.59 38.15 -60.13
C LYS A 291 102.75 39.21 -59.39
N LYS A 292 103.31 40.39 -59.06
CA LYS A 292 102.56 41.49 -58.42
C LYS A 292 101.60 42.22 -59.37
N ILE A 293 101.84 42.18 -60.69
CA ILE A 293 100.90 42.70 -61.69
C ILE A 293 99.79 41.68 -61.96
N GLN A 294 100.15 40.40 -62.15
CA GLN A 294 99.19 39.30 -62.31
C GLN A 294 98.23 39.25 -61.11
N LYS A 295 98.75 39.25 -59.88
CA LYS A 295 97.93 39.24 -58.66
C LYS A 295 96.96 40.42 -58.58
N ARG A 296 97.35 41.64 -58.97
CA ARG A 296 96.44 42.80 -59.02
C ARG A 296 95.38 42.66 -60.12
N LEU A 297 95.74 42.15 -61.29
CA LEU A 297 94.79 41.87 -62.37
C LEU A 297 93.79 40.77 -62.00
N GLU A 298 94.23 39.74 -61.28
CA GLU A 298 93.39 38.68 -60.70
C GLU A 298 92.45 39.23 -59.61
N GLU A 299 92.96 40.07 -58.70
CA GLU A 299 92.16 40.76 -57.67
C GLU A 299 91.12 41.69 -58.32
N ASP A 300 91.46 42.45 -59.36
CA ASP A 300 90.53 43.31 -60.11
C ASP A 300 89.54 42.53 -61.00
N ALA A 301 89.95 41.37 -61.53
CA ALA A 301 89.06 40.45 -62.24
C ALA A 301 88.05 39.84 -61.26
N PHE A 302 88.50 39.34 -60.12
CA PHE A 302 87.65 38.83 -59.05
C PHE A 302 86.72 39.92 -58.49
N ALA A 303 87.21 41.15 -58.30
CA ALA A 303 86.39 42.27 -57.86
C ALA A 303 85.33 42.67 -58.90
N ARG A 304 85.62 42.56 -60.20
CA ARG A 304 84.63 42.73 -61.29
C ARG A 304 83.61 41.60 -61.29
N GLU A 305 84.06 40.35 -61.21
CA GLU A 305 83.19 39.17 -61.19
C GLU A 305 82.27 39.18 -59.95
N GLN A 306 82.76 39.60 -58.78
CA GLN A 306 81.95 39.77 -57.56
C GLN A 306 80.98 40.96 -57.65
N ARG A 307 81.32 42.03 -58.36
CA ARG A 307 80.37 43.12 -58.68
C ARG A 307 79.28 42.62 -59.63
N GLU A 308 79.65 41.80 -60.61
CA GLU A 308 78.69 41.24 -61.56
C GLU A 308 77.79 40.18 -60.92
N LYS A 309 78.33 39.26 -60.12
CA LYS A 309 77.57 38.30 -59.29
C LYS A 309 76.65 39.01 -58.28
N ARG A 310 76.97 40.23 -57.84
CA ARG A 310 76.06 41.07 -57.03
C ARG A 310 74.96 41.71 -57.87
N ARG A 311 75.28 42.26 -59.05
CA ARG A 311 74.26 42.79 -59.98
C ARG A 311 73.29 41.71 -60.46
N ARG A 312 73.80 40.54 -60.84
CA ARG A 312 72.98 39.39 -61.27
C ARG A 312 72.09 38.87 -60.13
N ARG A 313 72.61 38.77 -58.89
CA ARG A 313 71.79 38.46 -57.71
C ARG A 313 70.71 39.50 -57.49
N LEU A 314 71.05 40.78 -57.40
CA LEU A 314 70.08 41.85 -57.17
C LEU A 314 68.99 41.91 -58.27
N LEU A 315 69.34 41.69 -59.54
CA LEU A 315 68.36 41.58 -60.63
C LEU A 315 67.47 40.35 -60.48
N MET A 316 68.04 39.20 -60.11
CA MET A 316 67.25 37.99 -59.88
C MET A 316 66.35 38.12 -58.66
N ASP A 317 66.83 38.71 -57.55
CA ASP A 317 66.07 38.98 -56.34
C ASP A 317 64.91 39.96 -56.64
N GLN A 318 65.13 40.96 -57.52
CA GLN A 318 64.07 41.86 -58.01
C GLN A 318 63.02 41.13 -58.85
N LEU A 319 63.44 40.23 -59.76
CA LEU A 319 62.52 39.43 -60.57
C LEU A 319 61.72 38.44 -59.70
N MET A 320 62.37 37.73 -58.78
CA MET A 320 61.73 36.82 -57.83
C MET A 320 60.74 37.56 -56.91
N ALA A 321 61.08 38.78 -56.46
CA ALA A 321 60.17 39.60 -55.66
C ALA A 321 58.93 40.05 -56.46
N HIS A 322 59.10 40.40 -57.74
CA HIS A 322 57.99 40.75 -58.63
C HIS A 322 57.10 39.52 -58.94
N GLU A 323 57.70 38.38 -59.23
CA GLU A 323 56.99 37.11 -59.47
C GLU A 323 56.19 36.68 -58.22
N ALA A 324 56.81 36.70 -57.04
CA ALA A 324 56.12 36.44 -55.78
C ALA A 324 54.98 37.43 -55.50
N GLN A 325 55.11 38.70 -55.89
CA GLN A 325 54.04 39.69 -55.77
C GLN A 325 52.89 39.42 -56.77
N GLU A 326 53.18 38.99 -58.00
CA GLU A 326 52.16 38.56 -58.95
C GLU A 326 51.45 37.28 -58.49
N GLU A 327 52.17 36.31 -57.92
CA GLU A 327 51.61 35.08 -57.36
C GLU A 327 50.69 35.41 -56.17
N ALA A 328 51.15 36.20 -55.20
CA ALA A 328 50.32 36.65 -54.08
C ALA A 328 49.05 37.37 -54.57
N TYR A 329 49.14 38.23 -55.58
CA TYR A 329 47.97 38.91 -56.15
C TYR A 329 47.02 37.95 -56.89
N ARG A 330 47.54 36.92 -57.58
CA ARG A 330 46.73 35.84 -58.18
C ARG A 330 46.03 35.00 -57.11
N GLU A 331 46.72 34.67 -56.03
CA GLU A 331 46.17 33.96 -54.87
C GLU A 331 45.09 34.78 -54.17
N GLU A 332 45.31 36.06 -53.87
CA GLU A 332 44.31 36.98 -53.32
C GLU A 332 43.06 37.06 -54.22
N GLN A 333 43.24 37.18 -55.54
CA GLN A 333 42.12 37.14 -56.48
C GLN A 333 41.40 35.79 -56.51
N LEU A 334 42.10 34.66 -56.32
CA LEU A 334 41.49 33.34 -56.23
C LEU A 334 40.70 33.21 -54.92
N ILE A 335 41.29 33.62 -53.80
CA ILE A 335 40.67 33.67 -52.47
C ILE A 335 39.41 34.54 -52.52
N HIS A 336 39.45 35.75 -53.09
CA HIS A 336 38.27 36.60 -53.23
C HIS A 336 37.18 35.99 -54.13
N ARG A 337 37.55 35.24 -55.17
CA ARG A 337 36.58 34.50 -56.01
C ARG A 337 35.96 33.31 -55.29
N LEU A 338 36.74 32.58 -54.49
CA LEU A 338 36.30 31.41 -53.70
C LEU A 338 35.48 31.81 -52.46
N MET A 339 35.88 32.90 -51.79
CA MET A 339 35.18 33.48 -50.62
C MET A 339 33.91 34.25 -50.99
N ARG A 340 33.64 34.44 -52.29
CA ARG A 340 32.40 35.07 -52.77
C ARG A 340 31.22 34.13 -52.53
N GLN A 341 30.62 34.24 -51.33
CA GLN A 341 29.46 33.45 -50.93
C GLN A 341 28.41 33.35 -52.03
N SER A 342 28.05 32.11 -52.36
CA SER A 342 26.97 31.83 -53.28
C SER A 342 25.69 32.51 -52.80
N GLN A 343 24.85 32.97 -53.72
CA GLN A 343 23.52 33.50 -53.35
C GLN A 343 22.71 32.45 -52.57
N GLN A 344 22.99 31.16 -52.81
CA GLN A 344 22.36 30.04 -52.11
C GLN A 344 22.81 29.94 -50.64
N GLU A 345 24.09 30.17 -50.33
CA GLU A 345 24.60 30.15 -48.95
C GLU A 345 23.98 31.27 -48.11
N ARG A 346 23.85 32.48 -48.68
CA ARG A 346 23.14 33.59 -48.02
C ARG A 346 21.67 33.29 -47.78
N ARG A 347 20.97 32.65 -48.74
CA ARG A 347 19.58 32.19 -48.54
C ARG A 347 19.48 31.14 -47.43
N ILE A 348 20.39 30.16 -47.41
CA ILE A 348 20.45 29.13 -46.37
C ILE A 348 20.75 29.75 -44.99
N ALA A 349 21.68 30.71 -44.90
CA ALA A 349 21.99 31.41 -43.66
C ALA A 349 20.78 32.18 -43.10
N VAL A 350 20.04 32.89 -43.95
CA VAL A 350 18.79 33.60 -43.56
C VAL A 350 17.71 32.61 -43.12
N GLN A 351 17.48 31.53 -43.88
CA GLN A 351 16.53 30.47 -43.48
C GLN A 351 16.92 29.82 -42.14
N LEU A 352 18.20 29.58 -41.92
CA LEU A 352 18.72 29.00 -40.69
C LEU A 352 18.60 29.96 -39.49
N MET A 353 18.73 31.27 -39.71
CA MET A 353 18.41 32.29 -38.69
C MET A 353 16.92 32.33 -38.36
N HIS A 354 16.03 32.26 -39.35
CA HIS A 354 14.59 32.16 -39.09
C HIS A 354 14.24 30.90 -38.28
N VAL A 355 14.74 29.73 -38.68
CA VAL A 355 14.51 28.46 -37.94
C VAL A 355 15.09 28.50 -36.52
N ARG A 356 16.22 29.20 -36.29
CA ARG A 356 16.75 29.43 -34.94
C ARG A 356 15.81 30.31 -34.11
N HIS A 357 15.32 31.41 -34.68
CA HIS A 357 14.38 32.30 -34.01
C HIS A 357 13.04 31.61 -33.69
N GLU A 358 12.47 30.85 -34.62
CA GLU A 358 11.26 30.05 -34.39
C GLU A 358 11.44 29.02 -33.28
N LYS A 359 12.60 28.35 -33.22
CA LYS A 359 12.94 27.41 -32.14
C LYS A 359 13.04 28.11 -30.78
N GLU A 360 13.64 29.30 -30.73
CA GLU A 360 13.72 30.11 -29.52
C GLU A 360 12.32 30.51 -29.03
N VAL A 361 11.46 31.01 -29.94
CA VAL A 361 10.06 31.34 -29.62
C VAL A 361 9.28 30.10 -29.14
N LEU A 362 9.49 28.92 -29.73
CA LEU A 362 8.87 27.66 -29.27
C LEU A 362 9.38 27.23 -27.88
N TRP A 363 10.66 27.44 -27.58
CA TRP A 363 11.26 27.15 -26.28
C TRP A 363 10.73 28.10 -25.19
N GLN A 364 10.67 29.41 -25.47
CA GLN A 364 10.07 30.41 -24.58
C GLN A 364 8.58 30.13 -24.33
N ASN A 365 7.82 29.81 -25.38
CA ASN A 365 6.40 29.42 -25.25
C ASN A 365 6.21 28.14 -24.42
N ARG A 366 7.14 27.18 -24.50
CA ARG A 366 7.10 25.97 -23.66
C ARG A 366 7.32 26.34 -22.19
N ILE A 367 8.37 27.10 -21.88
CA ILE A 367 8.69 27.53 -20.51
C ILE A 367 7.55 28.37 -19.92
N PHE A 368 6.97 29.28 -20.71
CA PHE A 368 5.84 30.10 -20.27
C PHE A 368 4.62 29.24 -19.90
N ARG A 369 4.26 28.26 -20.73
CA ARG A 369 3.18 27.31 -20.41
C ARG A 369 3.50 26.45 -19.20
N GLU A 370 4.74 25.99 -19.05
CA GLU A 370 5.20 25.17 -17.93
C GLU A 370 5.06 25.94 -16.60
N LYS A 371 5.49 27.21 -16.56
CA LYS A 371 5.26 28.13 -15.44
C LYS A 371 3.78 28.35 -15.14
N GLN A 372 2.94 28.60 -16.15
CA GLN A 372 1.49 28.75 -15.95
C GLN A 372 0.84 27.48 -15.38
N PHE A 373 1.31 26.29 -15.75
CA PHE A 373 0.86 25.03 -15.17
C PHE A 373 1.39 24.83 -13.74
N GLU A 374 2.62 25.26 -13.44
CA GLU A 374 3.16 25.27 -12.07
C GLU A 374 2.37 26.19 -11.14
N GLU A 375 2.16 27.44 -11.54
CA GLU A 375 1.34 28.42 -10.82
C GLU A 375 -0.08 27.90 -10.57
N ARG A 376 -0.71 27.30 -11.60
CA ARG A 376 -2.04 26.69 -11.45
C ARG A 376 -2.03 25.50 -10.48
N ARG A 377 -1.05 24.58 -10.58
CA ARG A 377 -0.92 23.45 -9.64
C ARG A 377 -0.72 23.92 -8.20
N LEU A 378 0.11 24.94 -7.98
CA LEU A 378 0.35 25.51 -6.66
C LEU A 378 -0.94 26.14 -6.09
N LYS A 379 -1.68 26.87 -6.93
CA LYS A 379 -2.98 27.43 -6.53
C LYS A 379 -4.01 26.33 -6.26
N ASP A 380 -4.19 25.36 -7.15
CA ASP A 380 -5.14 24.25 -6.98
C ASP A 380 -4.85 23.45 -5.68
N PHE A 381 -3.56 23.33 -5.32
CA PHE A 381 -3.09 22.71 -4.08
C PHE A 381 -3.40 23.57 -2.84
N GLN A 382 -3.16 24.89 -2.88
CA GLN A 382 -3.55 25.81 -1.81
C GLN A 382 -5.07 25.85 -1.62
N ASP A 383 -5.84 26.01 -2.71
CA ASP A 383 -7.29 25.98 -2.70
C ASP A 383 -7.83 24.63 -2.18
N ALA A 384 -7.10 23.52 -2.33
CA ALA A 384 -7.45 22.22 -1.75
C ALA A 384 -7.20 22.16 -0.24
N LEU A 385 -6.03 22.63 0.23
CA LEU A 385 -5.71 22.73 1.65
C LEU A 385 -6.70 23.65 2.39
N ASP A 386 -7.08 24.79 1.78
CA ASP A 386 -8.04 25.72 2.38
C ASP A 386 -9.45 25.11 2.46
N ARG A 387 -9.86 24.31 1.46
CA ARG A 387 -11.13 23.55 1.50
C ARG A 387 -11.11 22.48 2.61
N GLU A 388 -10.04 21.71 2.73
CA GLU A 388 -9.90 20.72 3.82
C GLU A 388 -9.87 21.39 5.19
N ALA A 389 -9.16 22.51 5.33
CA ALA A 389 -9.12 23.30 6.56
C ALA A 389 -10.49 23.92 6.92
N ALA A 390 -11.28 24.34 5.93
CA ALA A 390 -12.64 24.84 6.14
C ALA A 390 -13.59 23.72 6.63
N LEU A 391 -13.56 22.55 5.99
CA LEU A 391 -14.33 21.38 6.41
C LEU A 391 -13.93 20.92 7.82
N ALA A 392 -12.63 20.90 8.13
CA ALA A 392 -12.13 20.56 9.46
C ALA A 392 -12.54 21.58 10.54
N LYS A 393 -12.69 22.88 10.19
CA LYS A 393 -13.23 23.91 11.09
C LYS A 393 -14.73 23.70 11.32
N GLN A 394 -15.51 23.44 10.27
CA GLN A 394 -16.94 23.14 10.38
C GLN A 394 -17.19 21.92 11.26
N ALA A 395 -16.52 20.80 10.99
CA ALA A 395 -16.64 19.58 11.81
C ALA A 395 -16.29 19.80 13.30
N LYS A 396 -15.33 20.69 13.61
CA LYS A 396 -15.03 21.08 15.00
C LYS A 396 -16.15 21.88 15.65
N ILE A 397 -16.80 22.77 14.91
CA ILE A 397 -17.96 23.54 15.39
C ILE A 397 -19.14 22.59 15.62
N ASP A 398 -19.47 21.75 14.64
CA ASP A 398 -20.56 20.77 14.74
C ASP A 398 -20.39 19.83 15.95
N PHE A 399 -19.18 19.34 16.16
CA PHE A 399 -18.86 18.48 17.31
C PHE A 399 -18.95 19.22 18.65
N ALA A 400 -18.52 20.49 18.70
CA ALA A 400 -18.67 21.32 19.89
C ALA A 400 -20.15 21.62 20.19
N GLU A 401 -20.96 21.92 19.18
CA GLU A 401 -22.41 22.09 19.32
C GLU A 401 -23.11 20.81 19.79
N GLN A 402 -22.76 19.65 19.22
CA GLN A 402 -23.27 18.36 19.69
C GLN A 402 -22.93 18.13 21.17
N THR A 403 -21.67 18.38 21.56
CA THR A 403 -21.21 18.27 22.96
C THR A 403 -21.97 19.22 23.90
N LEU A 404 -22.33 20.44 23.44
CA LEU A 404 -23.14 21.38 24.21
C LEU A 404 -24.59 20.91 24.36
N ARG A 405 -25.22 20.48 23.26
CA ARG A 405 -26.60 19.93 23.27
C ARG A 405 -26.72 18.70 24.18
N GLU A 406 -25.72 17.81 24.16
CA GLU A 406 -25.65 16.65 25.08
C GLU A 406 -25.53 17.09 26.54
N LYS A 407 -24.68 18.07 26.85
CA LYS A 407 -24.56 18.64 28.20
C LYS A 407 -25.88 19.24 28.69
N GLU A 408 -26.57 20.03 27.87
CA GLU A 408 -27.89 20.58 28.22
C GLU A 408 -28.93 19.48 28.50
N ILE A 409 -28.94 18.40 27.70
CA ILE A 409 -29.84 17.26 27.91
C ILE A 409 -29.51 16.55 29.23
N HIS A 410 -28.22 16.31 29.50
CA HIS A 410 -27.78 15.72 30.76
C HIS A 410 -28.11 16.60 31.98
N GLU A 411 -27.97 17.92 31.86
CA GLU A 411 -28.34 18.87 32.90
C GLU A 411 -29.85 18.83 33.17
N LYS A 412 -30.69 18.91 32.13
CA LYS A 412 -32.16 18.77 32.23
C LYS A 412 -32.57 17.47 32.93
N ILE A 413 -31.97 16.33 32.53
CA ILE A 413 -32.21 15.03 33.17
C ILE A 413 -31.73 15.02 34.63
N SER A 414 -30.62 15.68 34.95
CA SER A 414 -30.09 15.75 36.33
C SER A 414 -31.03 16.55 37.25
N VAL A 415 -31.58 17.66 36.76
CA VAL A 415 -32.56 18.51 37.45
C VAL A 415 -33.88 17.75 37.62
N GLU A 416 -34.38 17.07 36.58
CA GLU A 416 -35.59 16.25 36.69
C GLU A 416 -35.42 15.12 37.72
N ARG A 417 -34.28 14.42 37.73
CA ARG A 417 -33.97 13.40 38.74
C ARG A 417 -33.87 13.99 40.15
N ALA A 418 -33.33 15.20 40.31
CA ALA A 418 -33.30 15.89 41.60
C ALA A 418 -34.71 16.27 42.08
N GLN A 419 -35.56 16.80 41.20
CA GLN A 419 -36.96 17.09 41.50
C GLN A 419 -37.76 15.81 41.82
N GLN A 420 -37.52 14.70 41.11
CA GLN A 420 -38.15 13.41 41.41
C GLN A 420 -37.73 12.87 42.79
N ARG A 421 -36.44 12.98 43.16
CA ARG A 421 -35.99 12.63 44.53
C ARG A 421 -36.65 13.53 45.56
N TYR A 422 -36.67 14.85 45.35
CA TYR A 422 -37.34 15.79 46.25
C TYR A 422 -38.82 15.45 46.43
N LYS A 423 -39.57 15.23 45.34
CA LYS A 423 -41.00 14.83 45.39
C LYS A 423 -41.21 13.51 46.14
N LYS A 424 -40.34 12.51 45.97
CA LYS A 424 -40.39 11.25 46.74
C LYS A 424 -40.17 11.48 48.24
N HIS A 425 -39.12 12.21 48.61
CA HIS A 425 -38.83 12.51 50.01
C HIS A 425 -39.93 13.37 50.65
N TYR A 426 -40.44 14.37 49.93
CA TYR A 426 -41.56 15.20 50.36
C TYR A 426 -42.82 14.36 50.57
N GLY A 427 -43.16 13.45 49.65
CA GLY A 427 -44.30 12.54 49.78
C GLY A 427 -44.20 11.67 51.03
N ILE A 428 -43.06 11.02 51.25
CA ILE A 428 -42.81 10.22 52.47
C ILE A 428 -42.93 11.06 53.74
N CYS A 429 -42.39 12.29 53.75
CA CYS A 429 -42.50 13.18 54.91
C CYS A 429 -43.94 13.66 55.14
N ALA A 430 -44.72 13.90 54.08
CA ALA A 430 -46.13 14.27 54.16
C ALA A 430 -46.98 13.10 54.68
N GLU A 431 -46.79 11.89 54.16
CA GLU A 431 -47.45 10.66 54.63
C GLU A 431 -47.19 10.41 56.13
N ILE A 432 -45.94 10.58 56.59
CA ILE A 432 -45.61 10.47 58.02
C ILE A 432 -46.28 11.57 58.85
N LEU A 433 -46.35 12.80 58.34
CA LEU A 433 -46.98 13.92 59.04
C LEU A 433 -48.50 13.76 59.13
N ASP A 434 -49.15 13.27 58.06
CA ASP A 434 -50.57 12.91 58.07
C ASP A 434 -50.84 11.76 59.06
N GLN A 435 -49.99 10.73 59.10
CA GLN A 435 -50.09 9.66 60.12
C GLN A 435 -49.88 10.17 61.55
N MET A 436 -49.02 11.16 61.77
CA MET A 436 -48.87 11.82 63.08
C MET A 436 -50.12 12.62 63.45
N LEU A 437 -50.69 13.36 62.50
CA LEU A 437 -51.94 14.10 62.70
C LEU A 437 -53.10 13.14 63.01
N ASP A 438 -53.24 12.05 62.25
CA ASP A 438 -54.22 10.99 62.47
C ASP A 438 -54.13 10.39 63.89
N LEU A 439 -52.91 10.12 64.37
CA LEU A 439 -52.70 9.62 65.73
C LEU A 439 -53.13 10.67 66.77
N CYS A 440 -52.77 11.94 66.55
CA CYS A 440 -53.13 13.04 67.43
C CYS A 440 -54.64 13.29 67.47
N THR A 441 -55.34 13.25 66.33
CA THR A 441 -56.79 13.43 66.25
C THR A 441 -57.52 12.25 66.87
N LYS A 442 -57.16 11.00 66.58
CA LYS A 442 -57.73 9.82 67.27
C LYS A 442 -57.58 9.89 68.79
N VAL A 443 -56.40 10.29 69.27
CA VAL A 443 -56.11 10.47 70.71
C VAL A 443 -56.96 11.60 71.30
N ALA A 444 -57.19 12.70 70.57
CA ALA A 444 -58.04 13.80 71.00
C ALA A 444 -59.54 13.41 71.03
N ASP A 445 -60.04 12.81 69.95
CA ASP A 445 -61.41 12.30 69.81
C ASP A 445 -61.76 11.35 70.97
N TYR A 446 -60.88 10.39 71.26
CA TYR A 446 -61.10 9.42 72.33
C TYR A 446 -61.09 10.07 73.72
N ARG A 447 -60.19 11.02 73.98
CA ARG A 447 -60.17 11.76 75.26
C ARG A 447 -61.43 12.59 75.49
N LEU A 448 -61.98 13.17 74.42
CA LEU A 448 -63.27 13.87 74.42
C LEU A 448 -64.42 12.93 74.78
N LEU A 449 -64.40 11.69 74.27
CA LEU A 449 -65.42 10.67 74.53
C LEU A 449 -65.29 10.00 75.92
N THR A 450 -64.08 9.85 76.47
CA THR A 450 -63.82 9.07 77.69
C THR A 450 -63.40 9.89 78.91
N ASN A 451 -63.57 11.22 78.90
CA ASN A 451 -63.12 12.13 79.96
C ASN A 451 -61.62 11.92 80.30
N ASN A 452 -60.77 12.03 79.28
CA ASN A 452 -59.31 11.93 79.33
C ASN A 452 -58.67 10.57 79.67
N LEU A 453 -59.43 9.51 80.00
CA LEU A 453 -58.85 8.17 80.22
C LEU A 453 -58.68 7.39 78.90
N ILE A 454 -57.42 7.13 78.51
CA ILE A 454 -57.10 6.22 77.40
C ILE A 454 -56.58 4.89 77.96
N PRO A 455 -57.21 3.73 77.67
CA PRO A 455 -56.68 2.43 78.03
C PRO A 455 -55.32 2.16 77.39
N HIS A 456 -54.36 1.64 78.17
CA HIS A 456 -52.99 1.39 77.69
C HIS A 456 -52.92 0.47 76.46
N LYS A 457 -53.85 -0.49 76.33
CA LYS A 457 -53.93 -1.40 75.17
C LYS A 457 -54.23 -0.62 73.88
N MET A 458 -55.32 0.14 73.84
CA MET A 458 -55.68 1.00 72.69
C MET A 458 -54.53 1.95 72.28
N MET A 459 -53.85 2.55 73.26
CA MET A 459 -52.69 3.43 73.00
C MET A 459 -51.44 2.68 72.51
N HIS A 460 -51.33 1.38 72.76
CA HIS A 460 -50.29 0.53 72.21
C HIS A 460 -50.65 0.13 70.77
N ASP A 461 -51.88 -0.34 70.56
CA ASP A 461 -52.40 -0.76 69.26
C ASP A 461 -52.31 0.38 68.21
N TRP A 462 -52.70 1.61 68.57
CA TRP A 462 -52.56 2.76 67.65
C TRP A 462 -51.10 3.16 67.38
N LYS A 463 -50.19 2.92 68.34
CA LYS A 463 -48.75 3.12 68.11
C LYS A 463 -48.19 2.05 67.18
N GLU A 464 -48.63 0.80 67.30
CA GLU A 464 -48.24 -0.26 66.37
C GLU A 464 -48.76 0.00 64.95
N LEU A 465 -49.99 0.53 64.79
CA LEU A 465 -50.50 1.00 63.50
C LEU A 465 -49.65 2.13 62.91
N PHE A 466 -49.28 3.12 63.73
CA PHE A 466 -48.36 4.20 63.32
C PHE A 466 -46.97 3.66 62.92
N PHE A 467 -46.36 2.77 63.71
CA PHE A 467 -45.05 2.19 63.39
C PHE A 467 -45.07 1.23 62.19
N SER A 468 -46.21 0.64 61.88
CA SER A 468 -46.40 -0.19 60.66
C SER A 468 -46.83 0.61 59.44
N GLY A 469 -47.07 1.92 59.57
CA GLY A 469 -47.47 2.81 58.47
C GLY A 469 -48.89 2.57 57.98
N ILE A 470 -49.76 1.96 58.79
CA ILE A 470 -51.16 1.68 58.46
C ILE A 470 -52.02 2.88 58.89
N PRO A 471 -52.85 3.48 58.00
CA PRO A 471 -53.75 4.57 58.35
C PRO A 471 -54.67 4.21 59.52
N ILE A 472 -54.82 5.13 60.49
CA ILE A 472 -55.59 4.88 61.72
C ILE A 472 -57.08 5.22 61.51
N TYR A 473 -57.39 6.06 60.51
CA TYR A 473 -58.74 6.19 59.98
C TYR A 473 -58.93 5.19 58.83
N GLU A 474 -60.06 4.48 58.86
CA GLU A 474 -60.49 3.62 57.77
C GLU A 474 -60.76 4.50 56.55
N GLN A 475 -59.90 4.39 55.52
CA GLN A 475 -60.04 5.17 54.30
C GLN A 475 -61.35 4.79 53.62
N THR A 476 -62.37 5.64 53.74
CA THR A 476 -63.60 5.52 52.96
C THR A 476 -63.23 5.63 51.50
N SER A 477 -63.19 4.47 50.84
CA SER A 477 -62.88 4.34 49.43
C SER A 477 -64.03 4.92 48.60
N LEU A 478 -64.04 6.26 48.48
CA LEU A 478 -64.75 6.91 47.40
C LEU A 478 -64.19 6.34 46.10
N THR A 479 -65.04 5.57 45.44
CA THR A 479 -64.83 4.98 44.13
C THR A 479 -64.51 6.09 43.12
N HIS A 480 -63.22 6.33 42.89
CA HIS A 480 -62.72 6.98 41.70
C HIS A 480 -61.94 5.95 40.89
N GLY A 481 -62.27 5.91 39.60
CA GLY A 481 -62.13 4.74 38.75
C GLY A 481 -60.77 4.05 38.82
N GLN A 482 -60.84 2.72 38.88
CA GLN A 482 -59.76 1.87 38.37
C GLN A 482 -59.59 2.16 36.87
N THR A 483 -58.79 3.17 36.53
CA THR A 483 -58.15 3.22 35.22
C THR A 483 -57.08 2.15 35.21
N GLU A 484 -57.37 1.04 34.51
CA GLU A 484 -56.40 0.03 34.09
C GLU A 484 -55.09 0.71 33.69
N PRO A 485 -53.94 0.38 34.30
CA PRO A 485 -52.67 0.97 33.90
C PRO A 485 -52.31 0.45 32.51
N THR A 486 -52.49 1.30 31.49
CA THR A 486 -52.23 1.04 30.08
C THR A 486 -50.95 0.23 29.90
N GLU A 487 -50.97 -0.79 29.03
CA GLU A 487 -49.84 -1.72 28.87
C GLU A 487 -48.51 -1.00 28.58
N ASP A 488 -48.58 0.16 27.94
CA ASP A 488 -47.46 1.08 27.70
C ASP A 488 -46.75 1.52 28.99
N HIS A 489 -47.45 1.89 30.07
CA HIS A 489 -46.79 2.22 31.34
C HIS A 489 -46.11 1.01 31.97
N ARG A 490 -46.69 -0.20 31.83
CA ARG A 490 -46.03 -1.43 32.28
C ARG A 490 -44.80 -1.78 31.41
N ALA A 491 -44.83 -1.45 30.12
CA ALA A 491 -43.70 -1.58 29.21
C ALA A 491 -42.61 -0.52 29.45
N GLU A 492 -42.98 0.72 29.77
CA GLU A 492 -42.07 1.81 30.12
C GLU A 492 -41.38 1.56 31.46
N VAL A 493 -42.10 1.12 32.50
CA VAL A 493 -41.48 0.71 33.77
C VAL A 493 -40.53 -0.47 33.55
N LYS A 494 -40.86 -1.43 32.67
CA LYS A 494 -39.93 -2.50 32.28
C LYS A 494 -38.70 -1.97 31.54
N LYS A 495 -38.83 -1.00 30.62
CA LYS A 495 -37.70 -0.34 29.94
C LYS A 495 -36.83 0.47 30.92
N ARG A 496 -37.45 1.15 31.89
CA ARG A 496 -36.77 1.96 32.92
C ARG A 496 -36.00 1.07 33.90
N ASN A 497 -36.59 -0.03 34.33
CA ASN A 497 -35.95 -1.03 35.19
C ASN A 497 -34.87 -1.86 34.46
N LEU A 498 -34.92 -1.97 33.13
CA LEU A 498 -33.83 -2.54 32.32
C LEU A 498 -32.58 -1.63 32.28
N LEU A 499 -32.70 -0.39 32.76
CA LEU A 499 -31.69 0.67 32.73
C LEU A 499 -31.27 1.14 34.15
N ASP A 500 -31.68 0.45 35.22
CA ASP A 500 -31.49 0.96 36.59
C ASP A 500 -30.50 0.13 37.44
N SER A 501 -29.69 0.89 38.19
CA SER A 501 -28.84 0.53 39.32
C SER A 501 -27.67 -0.43 39.09
N LYS A 502 -27.84 -1.57 38.41
CA LYS A 502 -26.75 -2.57 38.29
C LYS A 502 -25.57 -2.09 37.44
N ASP A 503 -25.86 -1.52 36.27
CA ASP A 503 -24.84 -0.97 35.38
C ASP A 503 -24.16 0.30 35.96
N TYR A 504 -24.81 0.97 36.92
CA TYR A 504 -24.26 2.15 37.60
C TYR A 504 -23.30 1.79 38.73
N GLU A 505 -23.61 0.76 39.52
CA GLU A 505 -22.68 0.26 40.55
C GLU A 505 -21.45 -0.41 39.92
N ASP A 506 -21.62 -1.15 38.81
CA ASP A 506 -20.48 -1.70 38.05
C ASP A 506 -19.54 -0.60 37.52
N TYR A 507 -20.05 0.58 37.17
CA TYR A 507 -19.22 1.74 36.77
C TYR A 507 -18.48 2.37 37.96
N LYS A 508 -19.13 2.46 39.13
CA LYS A 508 -18.60 3.13 40.33
C LYS A 508 -17.49 2.34 41.03
N VAL A 509 -17.51 1.01 40.92
CA VAL A 509 -16.43 0.14 41.42
C VAL A 509 -15.09 0.39 40.71
N HIS A 510 -15.11 0.90 39.47
CA HIS A 510 -13.91 1.18 38.68
C HIS A 510 -13.25 2.55 38.93
N THR A 511 -13.80 3.39 39.83
CA THR A 511 -13.23 4.71 40.17
C THR A 511 -12.63 4.82 41.59
N ASN A 512 -12.68 3.74 42.39
CA ASN A 512 -12.16 3.70 43.77
C ASN A 512 -11.10 2.59 44.00
N MET A 513 -10.35 2.25 42.95
CA MET A 513 -9.04 1.58 43.00
C MET A 513 -8.06 2.34 42.11
#